data_AF-A0A2P8W111-F1
#
_entry.id   AF-A0A2P8W111-F1
#
_cell.length_a   1.000
_cell.length_b   1.000
_cell.length_c   1.000
_cell.angle_alpha   90.00
_cell.angle_beta   90.00
_cell.angle_gamma   90.00
#
_symmetry.space_group_name_H-M   'P 1'
#
loop_
_entity.id
_entity.type
_entity.pdbx_description
1 polymer ?
#
loop_
_entity_poly.entity_id
_entity_poly.type
_entity_poly.pdbx_seq_one_letter_code
_entity_poly.pdbx_strand_id
1 'polypeptide(L)'
;MSFIFISYSRQDQAYVSLLTQALESHHLPVWLDDRIDYGTRWPRVIQDHLEQCQVFVVVMSPRSEESHWVQCELSLALELKKPIFPLLLEGRRWLSVAAIQAVDVADGKLPPARFFNTLQPYFPASSSTAKSLPIQDVVEESISPKSTSVGWVLPAPSSWTLPNLPVVPIKQNLTPDIEEDDLSSEKGVDYRKLRNLLKAGQWRESDLETARRMLEAMGRKEDDWIRAEELLIFPCKDLKTIDALWVKYSDGKWGFTVQRRIYVECGAKLDGKYPGDKVWHEYCRRMGWQKGNSYVSYSDLTFDPKNSLPGELPSRELLVLGLRGRDRRCINPSLVSRLSTCNL
;
A
#
# COMPACT_ATOMS: atom_id res chain seq x y z
N MET A 1 -22.18 -0.30 10.87
CA MET A 1 -23.22 -1.29 10.53
C MET A 1 -22.52 -2.60 10.29
N SER A 2 -23.09 -3.72 10.75
CA SER A 2 -22.51 -5.03 10.46
C SER A 2 -22.86 -5.46 9.04
N PHE A 3 -21.88 -5.90 8.26
CA PHE A 3 -22.10 -6.44 6.92
C PHE A 3 -21.13 -7.58 6.58
N ILE A 4 -21.49 -8.32 5.52
CA ILE A 4 -20.66 -9.32 4.86
C ILE A 4 -19.84 -8.62 3.79
N PHE A 5 -18.52 -8.79 3.83
CA PHE A 5 -17.63 -8.37 2.75
C PHE A 5 -17.43 -9.55 1.79
N ILE A 6 -17.74 -9.37 0.50
CA ILE A 6 -17.51 -10.41 -0.52
C ILE A 6 -16.32 -10.03 -1.40
N SER A 7 -15.26 -10.82 -1.32
CA SER A 7 -14.06 -10.70 -2.15
C SER A 7 -14.14 -11.64 -3.36
N TYR A 8 -14.05 -11.09 -4.56
CA TYR A 8 -14.20 -11.82 -5.82
C TYR A 8 -13.52 -11.11 -7.00
N SER A 9 -13.27 -11.85 -8.08
CA SER A 9 -12.85 -11.25 -9.36
C SER A 9 -14.04 -10.60 -10.07
N ARG A 10 -13.87 -9.42 -10.67
CA ARG A 10 -14.93 -8.76 -11.49
C ARG A 10 -15.46 -9.64 -12.63
N GLN A 11 -14.66 -10.61 -13.09
CA GLN A 11 -15.10 -11.56 -14.11
C GLN A 11 -16.13 -12.58 -13.57
N ASP A 12 -16.24 -12.73 -12.25
CA ASP A 12 -17.23 -13.56 -11.55
C ASP A 12 -18.48 -12.77 -11.13
N GLN A 13 -18.63 -11.52 -11.58
CA GLN A 13 -19.73 -10.61 -11.23
C GLN A 13 -21.11 -11.24 -11.42
N ALA A 14 -21.30 -12.02 -12.48
CA ALA A 14 -22.59 -12.66 -12.78
C ALA A 14 -23.02 -13.61 -11.63
N TYR A 15 -22.10 -14.42 -11.14
CA TYR A 15 -22.37 -15.31 -10.00
C TYR A 15 -22.53 -14.51 -8.69
N VAL A 16 -21.66 -13.53 -8.45
CA VAL A 16 -21.71 -12.74 -7.21
C VAL A 16 -22.99 -11.93 -7.11
N SER A 17 -23.53 -11.44 -8.23
CA SER A 17 -24.82 -10.75 -8.24
C SER A 17 -25.96 -11.65 -7.78
N LEU A 18 -25.96 -12.94 -8.19
CA LEU A 18 -26.94 -13.93 -7.73
C LEU A 18 -26.74 -14.27 -6.25
N LEU A 19 -25.49 -14.40 -5.81
CA LEU A 19 -25.15 -14.65 -4.42
C LEU A 19 -25.62 -13.50 -3.50
N THR A 20 -25.41 -12.25 -3.93
CA THR A 20 -25.84 -11.06 -3.19
C THR A 20 -27.34 -11.00 -3.05
N GLN A 21 -28.09 -11.23 -4.13
CA GLN A 21 -29.56 -11.30 -4.08
C GLN A 21 -30.05 -12.38 -3.10
N ALA A 22 -29.39 -13.55 -3.10
CA ALA A 22 -29.70 -14.62 -2.17
C ALA A 22 -29.42 -14.20 -0.71
N LEU A 23 -28.26 -13.60 -0.42
CA LEU A 23 -27.91 -13.11 0.91
C LEU A 23 -28.89 -12.04 1.41
N GLU A 24 -29.26 -11.09 0.55
CA GLU A 24 -30.22 -10.03 0.86
C GLU A 24 -31.62 -10.59 1.14
N SER A 25 -32.06 -11.62 0.40
CA SER A 25 -33.34 -12.31 0.65
C SER A 25 -33.40 -13.01 2.01
N HIS A 26 -32.23 -13.33 2.57
CA HIS A 26 -32.07 -13.88 3.92
C HIS A 26 -31.80 -12.80 4.99
N HIS A 27 -32.00 -11.52 4.67
CA HIS A 27 -31.76 -10.37 5.52
C HIS A 27 -30.31 -10.23 5.99
N LEU A 28 -29.35 -10.72 5.21
CA LEU A 28 -27.92 -10.57 5.49
C LEU A 28 -27.40 -9.34 4.72
N PRO A 29 -26.96 -8.28 5.41
CA PRO A 29 -26.42 -7.09 4.76
C PRO A 29 -25.09 -7.42 4.07
N VAL A 30 -25.01 -7.11 2.77
CA VAL A 30 -23.82 -7.36 1.95
C VAL A 30 -23.20 -6.03 1.53
N TRP A 31 -21.87 -6.01 1.50
CA TRP A 31 -21.09 -4.97 0.83
C TRP A 31 -20.29 -5.62 -0.30
N LEU A 32 -20.41 -5.06 -1.50
CA LEU A 32 -19.66 -5.45 -2.68
C LEU A 32 -18.63 -4.39 -3.00
N ASP A 33 -17.46 -4.81 -3.48
CA ASP A 33 -16.40 -3.93 -3.99
C ASP A 33 -16.74 -3.36 -5.40
N ASP A 34 -18.02 -3.10 -5.68
CA ASP A 34 -18.49 -2.62 -6.98
C ASP A 34 -18.34 -1.10 -7.17
N ARG A 35 -17.83 -0.38 -6.16
CA ARG A 35 -17.71 1.09 -6.15
C ARG A 35 -16.29 1.65 -6.26
N ILE A 36 -15.31 0.87 -6.72
CA ILE A 36 -13.98 1.42 -7.01
C ILE A 36 -13.86 1.72 -8.51
N ASP A 37 -14.30 2.92 -8.85
CA ASP A 37 -14.09 3.55 -10.15
C ASP A 37 -12.59 3.83 -10.34
N TYR A 38 -12.08 3.58 -11.56
CA TYR A 38 -10.66 3.72 -11.88
C TYR A 38 -10.28 5.21 -11.80
N GLY A 39 -9.59 5.63 -10.73
CA GLY A 39 -8.95 6.95 -10.70
C GLY A 39 -8.93 7.73 -9.39
N THR A 40 -9.58 7.29 -8.30
CA THR A 40 -9.65 8.18 -7.12
C THR A 40 -9.66 7.45 -5.79
N ARG A 41 -8.47 7.32 -5.15
CA ARG A 41 -8.20 7.37 -3.68
C ARG A 41 -8.50 6.14 -2.78
N TRP A 42 -8.07 4.91 -3.11
CA TRP A 42 -8.50 3.71 -2.33
C TRP A 42 -7.41 2.68 -2.03
N PRO A 43 -6.75 2.85 -0.87
CA PRO A 43 -6.43 1.71 0.02
C PRO A 43 -7.09 1.82 1.40
N ARG A 44 -7.33 3.04 1.91
CA ARG A 44 -7.92 3.26 3.24
C ARG A 44 -9.33 2.72 3.36
N VAL A 45 -10.14 2.90 2.31
CA VAL A 45 -11.54 2.58 2.43
C VAL A 45 -11.80 1.07 2.31
N ILE A 46 -10.97 0.31 1.56
CA ILE A 46 -11.02 -1.17 1.60
C ILE A 46 -10.66 -1.66 3.01
N GLN A 47 -9.63 -1.09 3.63
CA GLN A 47 -9.24 -1.40 5.00
C GLN A 47 -10.34 -1.06 6.01
N ASP A 48 -10.91 0.15 5.96
CA ASP A 48 -11.99 0.58 6.86
C ASP A 48 -13.21 -0.36 6.77
N HIS A 49 -13.55 -0.82 5.56
CA HIS A 49 -14.67 -1.74 5.36
C HIS A 49 -14.34 -3.16 5.81
N LEU A 50 -13.11 -3.65 5.59
CA LEU A 50 -12.69 -4.97 6.07
C LEU A 50 -12.57 -5.00 7.61
N GLU A 51 -12.13 -3.90 8.24
CA GLU A 51 -12.11 -3.77 9.69
C GLU A 51 -13.53 -3.76 10.29
N GLN A 52 -14.49 -3.15 9.60
CA GLN A 52 -15.89 -3.07 10.05
C GLN A 52 -16.73 -4.30 9.69
N CYS A 53 -16.32 -5.11 8.72
CA CYS A 53 -17.06 -6.30 8.33
C CYS A 53 -17.06 -7.35 9.45
N GLN A 54 -18.17 -8.04 9.63
CA GLN A 54 -18.28 -9.13 10.61
C GLN A 54 -17.89 -10.48 10.00
N VAL A 55 -18.11 -10.64 8.71
CA VAL A 55 -17.86 -11.86 7.96
C VAL A 55 -17.17 -11.51 6.67
N PHE A 56 -16.16 -12.30 6.31
CA PHE A 56 -15.46 -12.22 5.05
C PHE A 56 -15.80 -13.45 4.20
N VAL A 57 -16.40 -13.25 3.02
CA VAL A 57 -16.69 -14.31 2.06
C VAL A 57 -15.72 -14.16 0.89
N VAL A 58 -15.05 -15.25 0.51
CA VAL A 58 -14.14 -15.25 -0.64
C VAL A 58 -14.63 -16.21 -1.71
N VAL A 59 -14.78 -15.74 -2.94
CA VAL A 59 -15.17 -16.55 -4.09
C VAL A 59 -13.92 -17.04 -4.79
N MET A 60 -13.62 -18.33 -4.62
CA MET A 60 -12.47 -19.00 -5.21
C MET A 60 -12.77 -19.47 -6.64
N SER A 61 -12.07 -18.87 -7.58
CA SER A 61 -11.99 -19.25 -8.99
C SER A 61 -10.53 -19.08 -9.44
N PRO A 62 -10.11 -19.62 -10.59
CA PRO A 62 -8.80 -19.29 -11.15
C PRO A 62 -8.64 -17.77 -11.31
N ARG A 63 -9.69 -17.05 -11.71
CA ARG A 63 -9.69 -15.60 -11.91
C ARG A 63 -9.50 -14.83 -10.60
N SER A 64 -10.09 -15.30 -9.50
CA SER A 64 -9.89 -14.73 -8.16
C SER A 64 -8.54 -15.11 -7.55
N GLU A 65 -7.99 -16.29 -7.85
CA GLU A 65 -6.63 -16.70 -7.43
C GLU A 65 -5.58 -15.80 -8.09
N GLU A 66 -5.91 -15.33 -9.29
CA GLU A 66 -5.10 -14.46 -10.13
C GLU A 66 -5.24 -12.97 -9.83
N SER A 67 -6.25 -12.57 -9.06
CA SER A 67 -6.57 -11.17 -8.74
C SER A 67 -5.78 -10.71 -7.52
N HIS A 68 -4.92 -9.69 -7.71
CA HIS A 68 -4.16 -9.09 -6.62
C HIS A 68 -5.04 -8.60 -5.48
N TRP A 69 -6.13 -7.90 -5.82
CA TRP A 69 -7.07 -7.34 -4.85
C TRP A 69 -7.67 -8.43 -3.96
N VAL A 70 -8.11 -9.53 -4.56
CA VAL A 70 -8.65 -10.67 -3.79
C VAL A 70 -7.59 -11.29 -2.89
N GLN A 71 -6.33 -11.37 -3.34
CA GLN A 71 -5.23 -11.88 -2.51
C GLN A 71 -4.90 -10.93 -1.35
N CYS A 72 -4.93 -9.61 -1.57
CA CYS A 72 -4.72 -8.61 -0.53
C CYS A 72 -5.84 -8.62 0.51
N GLU A 73 -7.10 -8.61 0.07
CA GLU A 73 -8.28 -8.65 0.94
C GLU A 73 -8.31 -9.95 1.77
N LEU A 74 -8.02 -11.10 1.14
CA LEU A 74 -7.95 -12.37 1.86
C LEU A 74 -6.82 -12.39 2.89
N SER A 75 -5.66 -11.84 2.54
CA SER A 75 -4.52 -11.75 3.47
C SER A 75 -4.86 -10.87 4.66
N LEU A 76 -5.49 -9.72 4.43
CA LEU A 76 -5.94 -8.81 5.48
C LEU A 76 -7.04 -9.45 6.34
N ALA A 77 -8.00 -10.16 5.74
CA ALA A 77 -9.04 -10.89 6.47
C ALA A 77 -8.45 -11.96 7.41
N LEU A 78 -7.43 -12.70 6.93
CA LEU A 78 -6.71 -13.70 7.71
C LEU A 78 -5.93 -13.05 8.87
N GLU A 79 -5.26 -11.93 8.61
CA GLU A 79 -4.50 -11.18 9.61
C GLU A 79 -5.39 -10.58 10.70
N LEU A 80 -6.53 -9.99 10.32
CA LEU A 80 -7.57 -9.49 11.22
C LEU A 80 -8.38 -10.62 11.89
N LYS A 81 -8.04 -11.90 11.62
CA LYS A 81 -8.73 -13.09 12.13
C LYS A 81 -10.24 -13.03 11.92
N LYS A 82 -10.66 -12.50 10.78
CA LYS A 82 -12.08 -12.42 10.42
C LYS A 82 -12.64 -13.84 10.25
N PRO A 83 -13.92 -14.06 10.57
CA PRO A 83 -14.62 -15.27 10.14
C PRO A 83 -14.64 -15.35 8.61
N ILE A 84 -13.88 -16.29 8.04
CA ILE A 84 -13.74 -16.45 6.58
C ILE A 84 -14.60 -17.62 6.11
N PHE A 85 -15.38 -17.39 5.06
CA PHE A 85 -16.26 -18.35 4.42
C PHE A 85 -15.88 -18.52 2.94
N PRO A 86 -15.06 -19.54 2.60
CA PRO A 86 -14.63 -19.77 1.23
C PRO A 86 -15.73 -20.45 0.40
N LEU A 87 -16.01 -19.91 -0.77
CA LEU A 87 -16.91 -20.47 -1.77
C LEU A 87 -16.08 -20.92 -2.98
N LEU A 88 -16.09 -22.21 -3.31
CA LEU A 88 -15.38 -22.75 -4.48
C LEU A 88 -16.29 -22.69 -5.70
N LEU A 89 -16.10 -21.67 -6.54
CA LEU A 89 -16.85 -21.49 -7.80
C LEU A 89 -16.23 -22.27 -8.95
N GLU A 90 -14.90 -22.31 -9.03
CA GLU A 90 -14.20 -23.01 -10.11
C GLU A 90 -12.78 -23.38 -9.69
N GLY A 91 -12.24 -24.46 -10.25
CA GLY A 91 -10.85 -24.86 -10.07
C GLY A 91 -10.58 -25.54 -8.74
N ARG A 92 -9.43 -25.21 -8.13
CA ARG A 92 -8.93 -25.89 -6.93
C ARG A 92 -9.12 -25.04 -5.68
N ARG A 93 -9.18 -25.71 -4.52
CA ARG A 93 -9.14 -25.03 -3.22
C ARG A 93 -7.78 -24.40 -2.98
N TRP A 94 -7.78 -23.19 -2.43
CA TRP A 94 -6.56 -22.45 -2.14
C TRP A 94 -5.93 -22.90 -0.84
N LEU A 95 -4.59 -22.94 -0.82
CA LEU A 95 -3.83 -23.35 0.37
C LEU A 95 -4.00 -22.36 1.52
N SER A 96 -4.18 -21.06 1.22
CA SER A 96 -4.39 -19.98 2.19
C SER A 96 -5.59 -20.20 3.11
N VAL A 97 -6.60 -20.93 2.63
CA VAL A 97 -7.82 -21.29 3.39
C VAL A 97 -8.00 -22.80 3.50
N ALA A 98 -6.92 -23.59 3.35
CA ALA A 98 -7.01 -25.06 3.39
C ALA A 98 -7.52 -25.60 4.73
N ALA A 99 -7.24 -24.89 5.83
CA ALA A 99 -7.74 -25.24 7.16
C ALA A 99 -9.24 -24.95 7.36
N ILE A 100 -9.89 -24.25 6.42
CA ILE A 100 -11.28 -23.83 6.51
C ILE A 100 -12.10 -24.65 5.50
N GLN A 101 -13.24 -25.19 5.93
CA GLN A 101 -14.15 -25.91 5.04
C GLN A 101 -14.77 -24.94 4.03
N ALA A 102 -14.54 -25.20 2.74
CA ALA A 102 -15.13 -24.43 1.64
C ALA A 102 -16.46 -25.05 1.23
N VAL A 103 -17.40 -24.20 0.83
CA VAL A 103 -18.64 -24.63 0.19
C VAL A 103 -18.39 -24.76 -1.31
N ASP A 104 -18.68 -25.93 -1.85
CA ASP A 104 -18.66 -26.15 -3.29
C ASP A 104 -19.90 -25.50 -3.93
N VAL A 105 -19.65 -24.53 -4.79
CA VAL A 105 -20.64 -23.77 -5.57
C VAL A 105 -20.31 -23.84 -7.07
N ALA A 106 -19.59 -24.89 -7.47
CA ALA A 106 -19.25 -25.13 -8.86
C ALA A 106 -20.50 -25.17 -9.75
N ASP A 107 -20.31 -24.81 -11.02
CA ASP A 107 -21.37 -24.65 -12.02
C ASP A 107 -22.35 -23.50 -11.73
N GLY A 108 -21.97 -22.56 -10.84
CA GLY A 108 -22.79 -21.39 -10.51
C GLY A 108 -23.98 -21.69 -9.59
N LYS A 109 -23.94 -22.80 -8.85
CA LYS A 109 -24.98 -23.16 -7.87
C LYS A 109 -24.91 -22.25 -6.66
N LEU A 110 -26.05 -21.82 -6.12
CA LEU A 110 -26.07 -21.08 -4.86
C LEU A 110 -25.63 -21.97 -3.68
N PRO A 111 -25.03 -21.39 -2.62
CA PRO A 111 -24.74 -22.13 -1.39
C PRO A 111 -25.98 -22.83 -0.80
N PRO A 112 -25.85 -23.98 -0.13
CA PRO A 112 -26.97 -24.67 0.50
C PRO A 112 -27.55 -23.87 1.68
N ALA A 113 -28.81 -24.09 2.04
CA ALA A 113 -29.51 -23.39 3.14
C ALA A 113 -28.70 -23.32 4.47
N ARG A 114 -27.95 -24.38 4.79
CA ARG A 114 -27.07 -24.43 5.97
C ARG A 114 -26.00 -23.32 6.00
N PHE A 115 -25.56 -22.85 4.83
CA PHE A 115 -24.59 -21.76 4.71
C PHE A 115 -25.18 -20.47 5.28
N PHE A 116 -26.38 -20.08 4.83
CA PHE A 116 -27.08 -18.89 5.32
C PHE A 116 -27.37 -18.98 6.83
N ASN A 117 -27.80 -20.16 7.32
CA ASN A 117 -28.04 -20.40 8.75
C ASN A 117 -26.75 -20.26 9.59
N THR A 118 -25.58 -20.55 9.01
CA THR A 118 -24.28 -20.41 9.69
C THR A 118 -23.83 -18.95 9.73
N LEU A 119 -24.31 -18.11 8.80
CA LEU A 119 -24.04 -16.68 8.77
C LEU A 119 -24.93 -15.88 9.73
N GLN A 120 -26.18 -16.32 9.96
CA GLN A 120 -27.14 -15.61 10.81
C GLN A 120 -26.63 -15.24 12.22
N PRO A 121 -25.89 -16.10 12.96
CA PRO A 121 -25.39 -15.75 14.30
C PRO A 121 -24.43 -14.56 14.32
N TYR A 122 -23.76 -14.28 13.20
CA TYR A 122 -22.88 -13.11 13.10
C TYR A 122 -23.69 -11.82 13.09
N PHE A 123 -24.89 -11.86 12.52
CA PHE A 123 -25.81 -10.73 12.37
C PHE A 123 -27.03 -10.90 13.29
N PRO A 124 -26.86 -10.89 14.64
CA PRO A 124 -28.02 -10.91 15.52
C PRO A 124 -28.88 -9.71 15.16
N ALA A 125 -30.17 -9.94 14.95
CA ALA A 125 -31.12 -8.87 14.73
C ALA A 125 -30.88 -7.81 15.82
N SER A 126 -30.49 -6.60 15.41
CA SER A 126 -30.51 -5.48 16.35
C SER A 126 -31.90 -5.50 16.97
N SER A 127 -31.94 -5.66 18.29
CA SER A 127 -33.15 -5.46 19.06
C SER A 127 -33.74 -4.11 18.62
N SER A 128 -34.85 -4.20 17.91
CA SER A 128 -35.67 -3.04 17.60
C SER A 128 -36.23 -2.52 18.92
N THR A 129 -35.54 -1.56 19.50
CA THR A 129 -36.14 -0.44 20.23
C THR A 129 -35.28 0.80 20.00
N ALA A 130 -35.23 1.30 18.77
CA ALA A 130 -35.16 2.72 18.55
C ALA A 130 -36.58 3.17 18.20
N LYS A 131 -37.41 3.35 19.22
CA LYS A 131 -38.62 4.16 19.10
C LYS A 131 -38.16 5.54 18.64
N SER A 132 -38.69 5.96 17.49
CA SER A 132 -38.78 7.36 17.11
C SER A 132 -39.25 8.18 18.30
N LEU A 133 -38.41 9.12 18.74
CA LEU A 133 -38.80 10.25 19.58
C LEU A 133 -38.19 11.51 18.97
N PRO A 134 -38.86 12.66 19.12
CA PRO A 134 -38.85 13.75 18.15
C PRO A 134 -37.63 14.65 18.32
N ILE A 135 -37.25 15.29 17.21
CA ILE A 135 -36.37 16.45 17.20
C ILE A 135 -37.09 17.58 17.94
N GLN A 136 -36.51 18.05 19.05
CA GLN A 136 -36.78 19.36 19.61
C GLN A 136 -35.47 20.13 19.74
N ASP A 137 -35.48 21.25 19.03
CA ASP A 137 -34.61 22.42 19.04
C ASP A 137 -33.65 22.55 20.22
N VAL A 138 -32.35 22.61 19.91
CA VAL A 138 -31.37 23.27 20.76
C VAL A 138 -30.81 24.46 19.98
N VAL A 139 -31.12 25.61 20.55
CA VAL A 139 -30.86 26.99 20.15
C VAL A 139 -29.36 27.23 19.95
N GLU A 140 -29.03 27.92 18.85
CA GLU A 140 -27.73 28.58 18.64
C GLU A 140 -27.50 29.61 19.74
N GLU A 141 -26.41 29.48 20.51
CA GLU A 141 -25.86 30.63 21.23
C GLU A 141 -24.38 30.80 20.91
N SER A 142 -24.14 31.91 20.21
CA SER A 142 -22.89 32.53 19.85
C SER A 142 -22.05 32.92 21.07
N ILE A 143 -20.74 32.59 21.05
CA ILE A 143 -19.76 33.24 21.94
C ILE A 143 -18.56 33.71 21.11
N SER A 144 -18.43 35.04 21.03
CA SER A 144 -17.31 35.80 20.47
C SER A 144 -16.06 35.74 21.38
N PRO A 145 -14.83 35.93 20.84
CA PRO A 145 -13.61 35.89 21.63
C PRO A 145 -13.39 37.20 22.39
N LYS A 146 -13.15 37.12 23.71
CA LYS A 146 -12.60 38.23 24.50
C LYS A 146 -11.10 38.05 24.69
N SER A 147 -10.39 39.10 24.30
CA SER A 147 -8.99 39.41 24.55
C SER A 147 -8.67 39.43 26.05
N THR A 148 -7.62 38.72 26.46
CA THR A 148 -6.85 39.06 27.66
C THR A 148 -5.38 38.76 27.45
N SER A 149 -4.59 39.82 27.46
CA SER A 149 -3.14 39.86 27.34
C SER A 149 -2.47 39.28 28.59
N VAL A 150 -1.51 38.37 28.42
CA VAL A 150 -0.50 38.05 29.45
C VAL A 150 0.86 38.09 28.77
N GLY A 151 1.67 39.07 29.17
CA GLY A 151 2.98 39.36 28.60
C GLY A 151 4.03 38.33 29.00
N TRP A 152 4.82 37.89 28.03
CA TRP A 152 6.06 37.15 28.26
C TRP A 152 7.23 38.12 28.06
N VAL A 153 7.95 38.38 29.15
CA VAL A 153 9.21 39.13 29.15
C VAL A 153 10.33 38.16 28.76
N LEU A 154 10.98 38.39 27.63
CA LEU A 154 12.22 37.71 27.23
C LEU A 154 13.42 38.49 27.78
N PRO A 155 14.48 37.83 28.32
CA PRO A 155 15.72 38.51 28.64
C PRO A 155 16.55 38.75 27.36
N ALA A 156 17.24 39.89 27.33
CA ALA A 156 18.05 40.34 26.21
C ALA A 156 19.26 39.41 25.93
N PRO A 157 19.64 39.21 24.66
CA PRO A 157 20.90 38.57 24.32
C PRO A 157 22.07 39.57 24.47
N SER A 158 23.16 39.10 25.05
CA SER A 158 24.41 39.81 25.18
C SER A 158 25.06 40.11 23.83
N SER A 159 25.78 41.23 23.79
CA SER A 159 26.45 41.83 22.65
C SER A 159 27.52 40.92 22.01
N TRP A 160 27.31 40.52 20.77
CA TRP A 160 28.37 40.05 19.87
C TRP A 160 28.37 40.94 18.63
N THR A 161 29.42 41.74 18.47
CA THR A 161 29.66 42.58 17.28
C THR A 161 30.40 41.75 16.22
N LEU A 162 29.79 41.61 15.04
CA LEU A 162 30.44 41.03 13.86
C LEU A 162 31.29 42.08 13.14
N PRO A 163 32.50 41.74 12.65
CA PRO A 163 33.31 42.67 11.84
C PRO A 163 32.74 42.83 10.42
N ASN A 164 32.79 44.06 9.92
CA ASN A 164 32.39 44.47 8.58
C ASN A 164 33.18 43.73 7.49
N LEU A 165 32.51 42.95 6.64
CA LEU A 165 33.07 42.44 5.39
C LEU A 165 32.57 43.31 4.21
N PRO A 166 33.41 43.54 3.18
CA PRO A 166 33.10 44.47 2.10
C PRO A 166 31.96 43.97 1.22
N VAL A 167 30.99 44.84 0.96
CA VAL A 167 29.85 44.60 0.06
C VAL A 167 30.35 44.64 -1.39
N VAL A 168 30.32 43.50 -2.08
CA VAL A 168 30.49 43.41 -3.54
C VAL A 168 29.11 43.54 -4.20
N PRO A 169 28.92 44.35 -5.26
CA PRO A 169 27.61 44.50 -5.87
C PRO A 169 27.26 43.25 -6.71
N ILE A 170 26.28 42.49 -6.25
CA ILE A 170 25.69 41.38 -7.01
C ILE A 170 24.75 41.98 -8.04
N LYS A 171 25.08 41.84 -9.33
CA LYS A 171 24.12 42.03 -10.42
C LYS A 171 23.08 40.91 -10.34
N GLN A 172 21.91 41.22 -9.80
CA GLN A 172 20.78 40.30 -9.75
C GLN A 172 20.17 40.17 -11.15
N ASN A 173 20.52 39.10 -11.87
CA ASN A 173 19.60 38.46 -12.81
C ASN A 173 18.98 37.26 -12.07
N LEU A 174 17.83 37.48 -11.44
CA LEU A 174 17.03 36.44 -10.78
C LEU A 174 15.95 35.98 -11.75
N THR A 175 16.30 35.06 -12.64
CA THR A 175 15.36 34.03 -13.09
C THR A 175 15.64 32.80 -12.24
N PRO A 176 14.66 32.20 -11.54
CA PRO A 176 14.88 30.91 -10.93
C PRO A 176 15.10 29.91 -12.05
N ASP A 177 16.32 29.38 -12.18
CA ASP A 177 16.58 28.22 -13.02
C ASP A 177 15.62 27.11 -12.56
N ILE A 178 14.60 26.82 -13.36
CA ILE A 178 13.75 25.67 -13.15
C ILE A 178 14.65 24.47 -13.51
N GLU A 179 15.34 23.90 -12.53
CA GLU A 179 16.02 22.62 -12.69
C GLU A 179 14.97 21.57 -13.11
N GLU A 180 14.89 21.29 -14.40
CA GLU A 180 14.08 20.20 -14.92
C GLU A 180 14.67 18.87 -14.45
N ASP A 181 13.80 17.97 -14.01
CA ASP A 181 14.20 16.60 -13.63
C ASP A 181 14.61 15.81 -14.88
N ASP A 182 15.73 15.10 -14.81
CA ASP A 182 16.13 14.12 -15.83
C ASP A 182 15.20 12.89 -15.78
N LEU A 183 14.28 12.82 -16.74
CA LEU A 183 13.32 11.72 -16.91
C LEU A 183 13.77 10.69 -17.97
N SER A 184 15.08 10.53 -18.18
CA SER A 184 15.60 9.64 -19.22
C SER A 184 15.26 8.16 -18.99
N SER A 185 15.12 7.43 -20.10
CA SER A 185 14.82 5.98 -20.11
C SER A 185 15.58 5.32 -21.27
N GLU A 186 16.14 4.14 -21.03
CA GLU A 186 16.68 3.27 -22.11
C GLU A 186 15.56 2.52 -22.84
N LYS A 187 14.36 2.48 -22.25
CA LYS A 187 13.22 1.67 -22.70
C LYS A 187 12.04 2.51 -23.19
N GLY A 188 12.16 3.83 -23.16
CA GLY A 188 11.11 4.76 -23.57
C GLY A 188 9.97 4.88 -22.55
N VAL A 189 10.22 4.54 -21.29
CA VAL A 189 9.24 4.61 -20.19
C VAL A 189 8.98 6.07 -19.82
N ASP A 190 7.71 6.42 -19.61
CA ASP A 190 7.31 7.76 -19.20
C ASP A 190 7.26 7.92 -17.67
N TYR A 191 8.23 8.65 -17.12
CA TYR A 191 8.34 8.92 -15.68
C TYR A 191 7.62 10.21 -15.22
N ARG A 192 6.93 10.94 -16.10
CA ARG A 192 6.29 12.21 -15.74
C ARG A 192 5.24 12.05 -14.63
N LYS A 193 4.46 10.97 -14.68
CA LYS A 193 3.45 10.68 -13.65
C LYS A 193 4.10 10.38 -12.31
N LEU A 194 5.13 9.55 -12.26
CA LEU A 194 5.89 9.26 -11.05
C LEU A 194 6.45 10.55 -10.42
N ARG A 195 7.13 11.38 -11.22
CA ARG A 195 7.64 12.68 -10.79
C ARG A 195 6.54 13.55 -10.17
N ASN A 196 5.41 13.68 -10.85
CA ASN A 196 4.32 14.54 -10.38
C ASN A 196 3.72 14.04 -9.06
N LEU A 197 3.57 12.72 -8.88
CA LEU A 197 3.08 12.12 -7.64
C LEU A 197 4.07 12.35 -6.47
N LEU A 198 5.36 12.17 -6.72
CA LEU A 198 6.41 12.39 -5.73
C LEU A 198 6.49 13.86 -5.32
N LYS A 199 6.43 14.77 -6.29
CA LYS A 199 6.38 16.23 -6.05
C LYS A 199 5.16 16.66 -5.24
N ALA A 200 4.04 15.96 -5.41
CA ALA A 200 2.81 16.19 -4.65
C ALA A 200 2.78 15.50 -3.28
N GLY A 201 3.81 14.72 -2.92
CA GLY A 201 3.86 13.97 -1.67
C GLY A 201 2.85 12.81 -1.60
N GLN A 202 2.38 12.32 -2.75
CA GLN A 202 1.48 11.17 -2.84
C GLN A 202 2.29 9.87 -2.80
N TRP A 203 2.86 9.57 -1.63
CA TRP A 203 3.91 8.55 -1.46
C TRP A 203 3.46 7.14 -1.82
N ARG A 204 2.24 6.78 -1.42
CA ARG A 204 1.70 5.44 -1.68
C ARG A 204 1.40 5.25 -3.17
N GLU A 205 0.81 6.25 -3.81
CA GLU A 205 0.57 6.26 -5.25
C GLU A 205 1.88 6.28 -6.05
N SER A 206 2.90 6.98 -5.55
CA SER A 206 4.25 7.01 -6.14
C SER A 206 4.91 5.64 -6.11
N ASP A 207 4.71 4.87 -5.03
CA ASP A 207 5.25 3.53 -4.88
C ASP A 207 4.58 2.53 -5.84
N LEU A 208 3.25 2.58 -5.95
CA LEU A 208 2.48 1.82 -6.95
C LEU A 208 2.90 2.17 -8.38
N GLU A 209 3.06 3.47 -8.66
CA GLU A 209 3.52 3.94 -9.95
C GLU A 209 4.95 3.48 -10.25
N THR A 210 5.85 3.47 -9.26
CA THR A 210 7.22 2.96 -9.40
C THR A 210 7.23 1.51 -9.87
N ALA A 211 6.42 0.66 -9.25
CA ALA A 211 6.30 -0.75 -9.64
C ALA A 211 5.83 -0.91 -11.09
N ARG A 212 4.81 -0.15 -11.52
CA ARG A 212 4.33 -0.16 -12.90
C ARG A 212 5.41 0.25 -13.89
N ARG A 213 6.15 1.32 -13.61
CA ARG A 213 7.21 1.81 -14.50
C ARG A 213 8.38 0.82 -14.57
N MET A 214 8.68 0.12 -13.48
CA MET A 214 9.70 -0.94 -13.50
C MET A 214 9.24 -2.16 -14.32
N LEU A 215 7.98 -2.56 -14.23
CA LEU A 215 7.42 -3.60 -15.11
C LEU A 215 7.49 -3.19 -16.59
N GLU A 216 7.10 -1.95 -16.90
CA GLU A 216 7.16 -1.39 -18.25
C GLU A 216 8.59 -1.36 -18.81
N ALA A 217 9.58 -0.96 -18.02
CA ALA A 217 10.99 -1.00 -18.40
C ALA A 217 11.49 -2.42 -18.74
N MET A 218 10.86 -3.44 -18.16
CA MET A 218 11.15 -4.85 -18.45
C MET A 218 10.26 -5.42 -19.55
N GLY A 219 9.43 -4.61 -20.22
CA GLY A 219 8.51 -5.04 -21.27
C GLY A 219 7.36 -5.92 -20.75
N ARG A 220 6.99 -5.76 -19.48
CA ARG A 220 5.98 -6.57 -18.81
C ARG A 220 4.64 -5.85 -18.68
N LYS A 221 3.58 -6.65 -18.50
CA LYS A 221 2.23 -6.15 -18.24
C LYS A 221 2.09 -5.71 -16.79
N GLU A 222 1.09 -4.87 -16.52
CA GLU A 222 0.83 -4.30 -15.21
C GLU A 222 0.64 -5.36 -14.11
N ASP A 223 0.06 -6.53 -14.44
CA ASP A 223 -0.21 -7.65 -13.51
C ASP A 223 0.92 -8.68 -13.37
N ASP A 224 2.08 -8.44 -13.98
CA ASP A 224 3.23 -9.35 -13.99
C ASP A 224 4.22 -9.04 -12.85
N TRP A 225 5.36 -9.74 -12.82
CA TRP A 225 6.44 -9.53 -11.85
C TRP A 225 7.81 -9.66 -12.48
N ILE A 226 8.81 -9.01 -11.88
CA ILE A 226 10.21 -9.09 -12.32
C ILE A 226 10.91 -10.17 -11.49
N ARG A 227 11.49 -11.18 -12.13
CA ARG A 227 12.26 -12.22 -11.41
C ARG A 227 13.57 -11.65 -10.88
N ALA A 228 14.15 -12.32 -9.88
CA ALA A 228 15.38 -11.85 -9.26
C ALA A 228 16.57 -11.78 -10.22
N GLU A 229 16.66 -12.72 -11.15
CA GLU A 229 17.69 -12.75 -12.18
C GLU A 229 17.50 -11.61 -13.19
N GLU A 230 16.27 -11.19 -13.43
CA GLU A 230 15.95 -10.10 -14.35
C GLU A 230 16.27 -8.73 -13.75
N LEU A 231 16.19 -8.59 -12.42
CA LEU A 231 16.65 -7.37 -11.74
C LEU A 231 18.17 -7.17 -11.83
N LEU A 232 18.97 -8.25 -12.01
CA LEU A 232 20.42 -8.13 -12.26
C LEU A 232 20.75 -7.49 -13.61
N ILE A 233 19.78 -7.41 -14.52
CA ILE A 233 19.96 -6.81 -15.86
C ILE A 233 19.01 -5.62 -16.08
N PHE A 234 18.39 -5.09 -15.03
CA PHE A 234 17.46 -3.97 -15.14
C PHE A 234 18.15 -2.73 -15.79
N PRO A 235 17.49 -1.97 -16.67
CA PRO A 235 18.13 -0.86 -17.39
C PRO A 235 18.64 0.24 -16.45
N CYS A 236 19.87 0.69 -16.66
CA CYS A 236 20.52 1.56 -15.68
C CYS A 236 19.98 2.99 -15.70
N LYS A 237 19.63 3.57 -16.86
CA LYS A 237 19.02 4.90 -16.91
C LYS A 237 17.68 4.91 -16.18
N ASP A 238 16.83 3.93 -16.46
CA ASP A 238 15.53 3.76 -15.82
C ASP A 238 15.66 3.65 -14.29
N LEU A 239 16.62 2.85 -13.80
CA LEU A 239 16.88 2.72 -12.37
C LEU A 239 17.38 4.03 -11.74
N LYS A 240 18.27 4.75 -12.44
CA LYS A 240 18.79 6.06 -12.02
C LYS A 240 17.70 7.12 -11.94
N THR A 241 16.83 7.18 -12.93
CA THR A 241 15.72 8.14 -12.97
C THR A 241 14.75 7.89 -11.83
N ILE A 242 14.36 6.63 -11.60
CA ILE A 242 13.49 6.30 -10.47
C ILE A 242 14.15 6.69 -9.14
N ASP A 243 15.40 6.29 -8.93
CA ASP A 243 16.12 6.59 -7.69
C ASP A 243 16.26 8.10 -7.45
N ALA A 244 16.70 8.85 -8.47
CA ALA A 244 16.89 10.30 -8.39
C ALA A 244 15.59 11.03 -8.02
N LEU A 245 14.46 10.62 -8.60
CA LEU A 245 13.15 11.19 -8.26
C LEU A 245 12.79 10.91 -6.79
N TRP A 246 12.94 9.67 -6.33
CA TRP A 246 12.65 9.32 -4.93
C TRP A 246 13.54 10.08 -3.96
N VAL A 247 14.85 10.13 -4.21
CA VAL A 247 15.81 10.84 -3.37
C VAL A 247 15.50 12.34 -3.33
N LYS A 248 15.28 12.97 -4.49
CA LYS A 248 15.02 14.42 -4.59
C LYS A 248 13.76 14.83 -3.83
N TYR A 249 12.64 14.16 -4.07
CA TYR A 249 11.36 14.58 -3.52
C TYR A 249 11.16 14.14 -2.07
N SER A 250 11.89 13.13 -1.58
CA SER A 250 11.86 12.70 -0.18
C SER A 250 12.91 13.35 0.72
N ASP A 251 13.65 14.36 0.23
CA ASP A 251 14.76 15.00 0.94
C ASP A 251 15.84 13.99 1.38
N GLY A 252 16.17 13.05 0.49
CA GLY A 252 17.15 12.00 0.70
C GLY A 252 16.73 10.89 1.68
N LYS A 253 15.45 10.88 2.11
CA LYS A 253 14.94 9.88 3.06
C LYS A 253 14.71 8.51 2.42
N TRP A 254 14.29 8.50 1.17
CA TRP A 254 13.88 7.30 0.42
C TRP A 254 14.56 7.23 -0.93
N GLY A 255 14.59 6.02 -1.50
CA GLY A 255 15.34 5.72 -2.72
C GLY A 255 16.09 4.39 -2.60
N PHE A 256 16.39 3.79 -3.75
CA PHE A 256 17.17 2.58 -3.85
C PHE A 256 18.61 2.76 -3.40
N THR A 257 19.22 3.93 -3.61
CA THR A 257 20.55 4.28 -3.10
C THR A 257 20.57 4.33 -1.57
N VAL A 258 19.50 4.86 -0.95
CA VAL A 258 19.32 4.85 0.51
C VAL A 258 19.22 3.41 1.01
N GLN A 259 18.41 2.59 0.35
CA GLN A 259 18.28 1.16 0.67
C GLN A 259 19.60 0.40 0.51
N ARG A 260 20.37 0.66 -0.56
CA ARG A 260 21.69 0.05 -0.76
C ARG A 260 22.65 0.40 0.36
N ARG A 261 22.70 1.67 0.77
CA ARG A 261 23.55 2.11 1.87
C ARG A 261 23.24 1.32 3.14
N ILE A 262 21.97 1.24 3.52
CA ILE A 262 21.53 0.49 4.72
C ILE A 262 21.88 -0.99 4.58
N TYR A 263 21.72 -1.58 3.40
CA TYR A 263 22.06 -2.98 3.12
C TYR A 263 23.54 -3.29 3.40
N VAL A 264 24.44 -2.44 2.91
CA VAL A 264 25.89 -2.56 3.15
C VAL A 264 26.24 -2.30 4.62
N GLU A 265 25.63 -1.30 5.26
CA GLU A 265 25.82 -1.02 6.69
C GLU A 265 25.40 -2.20 7.58
N CYS A 266 24.41 -2.99 7.18
CA CYS A 266 24.02 -4.22 7.87
C CYS A 266 25.02 -5.38 7.68
N GLY A 267 26.06 -5.20 6.84
CA GLY A 267 27.10 -6.18 6.58
C GLY A 267 26.86 -7.05 5.33
N ALA A 268 25.88 -6.71 4.49
CA ALA A 268 25.63 -7.44 3.27
C ALA A 268 26.65 -7.08 2.17
N LYS A 269 26.90 -8.04 1.27
CA LYS A 269 27.73 -7.85 0.07
C LYS A 269 26.85 -7.54 -1.13
N LEU A 270 27.36 -6.73 -2.05
CA LEU A 270 26.68 -6.36 -3.29
C LEU A 270 26.93 -7.38 -4.42
N ASP A 271 27.00 -8.67 -4.07
CA ASP A 271 27.32 -9.77 -4.98
C ASP A 271 26.07 -10.48 -5.54
N GLY A 272 24.88 -9.94 -5.27
CA GLY A 272 23.60 -10.48 -5.70
C GLY A 272 23.18 -11.74 -4.92
N LYS A 273 23.94 -12.14 -3.89
CA LYS A 273 23.63 -13.31 -3.06
C LYS A 273 22.87 -12.95 -1.80
N TYR A 274 22.15 -13.92 -1.26
CA TYR A 274 21.47 -13.79 0.02
C TYR A 274 22.49 -13.57 1.15
N PRO A 275 22.36 -12.51 1.97
CA PRO A 275 23.37 -12.17 2.97
C PRO A 275 23.25 -12.98 4.28
N GLY A 276 22.26 -13.87 4.36
CA GLY A 276 21.93 -14.64 5.55
C GLY A 276 20.89 -13.95 6.44
N ASP A 277 20.15 -14.76 7.22
CA ASP A 277 18.96 -14.33 7.97
C ASP A 277 19.25 -13.17 8.92
N LYS A 278 20.38 -13.21 9.63
CA LYS A 278 20.72 -12.17 10.60
C LYS A 278 20.86 -10.79 9.95
N VAL A 279 21.62 -10.72 8.85
CA VAL A 279 21.84 -9.47 8.12
C VAL A 279 20.55 -9.00 7.46
N TRP A 280 19.79 -9.95 6.91
CA TRP A 280 18.53 -9.65 6.23
C TRP A 280 17.44 -9.11 7.16
N HIS A 281 17.24 -9.74 8.33
CA HIS A 281 16.25 -9.29 9.30
C HIS A 281 16.60 -7.92 9.88
N GLU A 282 17.89 -7.66 10.12
CA GLU A 282 18.34 -6.33 10.55
C GLU A 282 18.07 -5.28 9.47
N TYR A 283 18.39 -5.60 8.22
CA TYR A 283 18.09 -4.74 7.08
C TYR A 283 16.59 -4.41 6.99
N CYS A 284 15.72 -5.42 7.02
CA CYS A 284 14.26 -5.22 6.97
C CYS A 284 13.74 -4.38 8.16
N ARG A 285 14.28 -4.60 9.36
CA ARG A 285 13.92 -3.82 10.55
C ARG A 285 14.30 -2.35 10.40
N ARG A 286 15.49 -2.05 9.88
CA ARG A 286 15.97 -0.66 9.70
C ARG A 286 15.14 0.14 8.70
N MET A 287 14.50 -0.50 7.73
CA MET A 287 13.61 0.16 6.76
C MET A 287 12.13 0.14 7.18
N GLY A 288 11.79 -0.47 8.32
CA GLY A 288 10.41 -0.56 8.78
C GLY A 288 9.58 -1.67 8.12
N TRP A 289 10.23 -2.57 7.38
CA TRP A 289 9.56 -3.72 6.73
C TRP A 289 9.37 -4.91 7.66
N GLN A 290 9.91 -4.85 8.88
CA GLN A 290 9.75 -5.89 9.89
C GLN A 290 9.57 -5.27 11.29
N LYS A 291 8.54 -5.72 12.01
CA LYS A 291 8.27 -5.37 13.41
C LYS A 291 8.26 -6.66 14.24
N GLY A 292 9.21 -6.77 15.19
CA GLY A 292 9.42 -8.01 15.94
C GLY A 292 9.80 -9.18 15.01
N ASN A 293 9.05 -10.27 15.08
CA ASN A 293 9.27 -11.46 14.26
C ASN A 293 8.41 -11.50 12.98
N SER A 294 7.61 -10.46 12.72
CA SER A 294 6.69 -10.42 11.59
C SER A 294 7.06 -9.33 10.59
N TYR A 295 6.92 -9.64 9.30
CA TYR A 295 7.00 -8.63 8.26
C TYR A 295 5.80 -7.69 8.35
N VAL A 296 6.03 -6.41 8.03
CA VAL A 296 4.98 -5.40 7.95
C VAL A 296 4.32 -5.52 6.58
N SER A 297 2.99 -5.67 6.56
CA SER A 297 2.19 -5.64 5.33
C SER A 297 2.32 -4.28 4.63
N TYR A 298 2.26 -4.25 3.30
CA TYR A 298 2.20 -3.01 2.53
C TYR A 298 1.13 -2.01 3.01
N SER A 299 -0.02 -2.52 3.48
CA SER A 299 -1.07 -1.67 4.05
C SER A 299 -0.58 -0.86 5.26
N ASP A 300 0.33 -1.45 6.04
CA ASP A 300 0.73 -0.98 7.38
C ASP A 300 2.07 -0.25 7.38
N LEU A 301 2.67 -0.05 6.20
CA LEU A 301 3.80 0.86 6.03
C LEU A 301 3.37 2.30 6.31
N THR A 302 4.33 3.12 6.70
CA THR A 302 4.06 4.41 7.35
C THR A 302 3.70 5.51 6.34
N PHE A 303 4.35 5.54 5.16
CA PHE A 303 4.12 6.52 4.07
C PHE A 303 4.11 8.00 4.53
N ASP A 304 4.88 8.34 5.56
CA ASP A 304 4.93 9.68 6.11
C ASP A 304 6.39 10.11 6.31
N PRO A 305 6.87 11.18 5.63
CA PRO A 305 8.27 11.59 5.72
C PRO A 305 8.75 11.91 7.13
N LYS A 306 7.88 12.21 8.09
CA LYS A 306 8.29 12.50 9.47
C LYS A 306 8.45 11.22 10.28
N ASN A 307 7.52 10.29 10.14
CA ASN A 307 7.43 9.09 10.99
C ASN A 307 8.06 7.83 10.36
N SER A 308 8.19 7.79 9.04
CA SER A 308 8.79 6.65 8.33
C SER A 308 10.28 6.53 8.61
N LEU A 309 10.78 5.30 8.53
CA LEU A 309 12.21 5.03 8.59
C LEU A 309 12.89 5.34 7.23
N PRO A 310 14.20 5.65 7.22
CA PRO A 310 14.96 5.77 5.99
C PRO A 310 14.94 4.49 5.17
N GLY A 311 14.78 4.61 3.86
CA GLY A 311 14.70 3.47 2.94
C GLY A 311 13.39 2.67 2.97
N GLU A 312 12.36 3.08 3.72
CA GLU A 312 11.04 2.42 3.71
C GLU A 312 10.46 2.30 2.29
N LEU A 313 10.71 3.33 1.46
CA LEU A 313 10.26 3.41 0.07
C LEU A 313 11.45 3.54 -0.91
N PRO A 314 11.32 3.05 -2.15
CA PRO A 314 10.21 2.25 -2.68
C PRO A 314 10.09 0.87 -1.99
N SER A 315 8.87 0.38 -1.77
CA SER A 315 8.64 -0.79 -0.94
C SER A 315 9.04 -2.11 -1.60
N ARG A 316 9.45 -3.09 -0.78
CA ARG A 316 9.82 -4.45 -1.22
C ARG A 316 8.68 -5.20 -1.91
N GLU A 317 7.46 -5.01 -1.40
CA GLU A 317 6.31 -5.86 -1.72
C GLU A 317 5.91 -5.73 -3.20
N LEU A 318 6.05 -4.54 -3.77
CA LEU A 318 5.73 -4.28 -5.17
C LEU A 318 6.85 -4.62 -6.17
N LEU A 319 8.09 -4.78 -5.68
CA LEU A 319 9.27 -5.01 -6.54
C LEU A 319 9.66 -6.48 -6.69
N VAL A 320 9.22 -7.35 -5.77
CA VAL A 320 9.73 -8.73 -5.66
C VAL A 320 8.64 -9.79 -5.69
N LEU A 321 7.44 -9.52 -5.18
CA LEU A 321 6.42 -10.58 -5.02
C LEU A 321 5.44 -10.68 -6.18
N GLY A 322 5.45 -9.71 -7.10
CA GLY A 322 4.41 -9.62 -8.11
C GLY A 322 3.04 -9.36 -7.52
N LEU A 323 2.10 -9.02 -8.39
CA LEU A 323 0.69 -8.92 -8.05
C LEU A 323 0.04 -10.30 -7.76
N ARG A 324 0.83 -11.38 -7.76
CA ARG A 324 0.43 -12.76 -7.44
C ARG A 324 1.44 -13.41 -6.49
N GLY A 325 1.10 -13.49 -5.21
CA GLY A 325 1.93 -14.06 -4.14
C GLY A 325 2.25 -15.56 -4.29
N ARG A 326 3.21 -15.91 -5.15
CA ARG A 326 3.73 -17.29 -5.30
C ARG A 326 5.26 -17.37 -5.30
N ASP A 327 5.91 -16.77 -4.30
CA ASP A 327 7.06 -17.38 -3.61
C ASP A 327 7.15 -16.75 -2.21
N ARG A 328 7.02 -17.58 -1.16
CA ARG A 328 7.16 -17.13 0.25
C ARG A 328 8.63 -16.96 0.64
N ARG A 329 9.58 -17.26 -0.25
CA ARG A 329 10.98 -16.89 -0.05
C ARG A 329 11.15 -15.43 -0.46
N CYS A 330 11.02 -14.60 0.56
CA CYS A 330 11.49 -13.23 0.55
C CYS A 330 12.92 -13.16 -0.03
N ILE A 331 13.30 -11.97 -0.51
CA ILE A 331 14.67 -11.43 -0.62
C ILE A 331 15.15 -11.27 -2.06
N ASN A 332 15.37 -10.03 -2.49
CA ASN A 332 16.00 -9.75 -3.79
C ASN A 332 17.27 -8.88 -3.67
N PRO A 333 18.40 -9.49 -3.30
CA PRO A 333 19.73 -8.85 -3.31
C PRO A 333 20.13 -8.39 -4.71
N SER A 334 19.47 -8.89 -5.76
CA SER A 334 19.81 -8.60 -7.14
C SER A 334 19.58 -7.14 -7.50
N LEU A 335 18.46 -6.53 -7.07
CA LEU A 335 18.22 -5.11 -7.33
C LEU A 335 19.28 -4.25 -6.64
N VAL A 336 19.61 -4.58 -5.39
CA VAL A 336 20.61 -3.84 -4.61
C VAL A 336 22.02 -4.00 -5.20
N SER A 337 22.34 -5.19 -5.72
CA SER A 337 23.57 -5.44 -6.48
C SER A 337 23.57 -4.70 -7.83
N ARG A 338 22.43 -4.63 -8.52
CA ARG A 338 22.28 -3.92 -9.79
C ARG A 338 22.63 -2.44 -9.66
N LEU A 339 22.24 -1.80 -8.56
CA LEU A 339 22.60 -0.41 -8.27
C LEU A 339 24.12 -0.20 -8.35
N SER A 340 24.90 -1.13 -7.77
CA SER A 340 26.36 -1.08 -7.86
C SER A 340 26.85 -1.14 -9.30
N THR A 341 26.30 -2.03 -10.12
CA THR A 341 26.69 -2.17 -11.53
C THR A 341 26.24 -0.99 -12.40
N CYS A 342 25.24 -0.23 -11.95
CA CYS A 342 24.79 1.00 -12.59
C CYS A 342 25.55 2.25 -12.13
N ASN A 343 26.55 2.12 -11.23
CA ASN A 343 27.25 3.24 -10.60
C ASN A 343 26.33 4.16 -9.80
N LEU A 344 25.32 3.59 -9.16
CA LEU A 344 24.54 4.27 -8.12
C LEU A 344 25.16 3.98 -6.77
#